data_AF-A0A8H8C5X9-F1
#
_entry.id   AF-A0A8H8C5X9-F1
#
_cell.length_a   1.000
_cell.length_b   1.000
_cell.length_c   1.000
_cell.angle_alpha   90.00
_cell.angle_beta   90.00
_cell.angle_gamma   90.00
#
_symmetry.space_group_name_H-M   'P 1'
#
loop_
_entity.id
_entity.type
_entity.pdbx_description
1 polymer ?
#
loop_
_entity_poly.entity_id
_entity_poly.type
_entity_poly.pdbx_seq_one_letter_code
_entity_poly.pdbx_strand_id
1 'polypeptide(L)'
;MVTHSSATDDRRYDLYPTLKSIHSLLQSTGKVSHELIQAGILISSFEYCQGLFQEAWMSVGACVRMAQILGLQESIRKPLPKERDSRTMLETERCIWWAIVIVERNINSVWKKSKLPCASSPPELDDYLPLTASGEDRLHEDLVLPKDLDQSWSNASLNRDFTRFGSFAATVQSTYLAGLVVQHVQDEKRDAATRQDDAARLEGALQSYLCALIPPASMRIAADLSETVVKPREVIAALLVFALGYTGSPIDFDTLAYWSHRLIPDTAMMHIKFGQRNDEWQAGLDLMKYYLRGIESRYNLYGV
;
A
#
# COMPACT_ATOMS: atom_id res chain seq x y z
N MET A 1 35.69 4.94 29.35
CA MET A 1 35.04 3.79 28.70
C MET A 1 33.60 3.75 29.19
N VAL A 2 32.69 4.42 28.49
CA VAL A 2 31.28 4.52 28.89
C VAL A 2 30.46 3.73 27.87
N THR A 3 29.90 2.62 28.32
CA THR A 3 28.98 1.76 27.59
C THR A 3 27.59 2.40 27.55
N HIS A 4 27.25 3.12 26.48
CA HIS A 4 25.93 3.72 26.27
C HIS A 4 25.20 3.17 25.02
N SER A 5 25.35 1.89 24.70
CA SER A 5 24.75 1.34 23.46
C SER A 5 23.92 0.05 23.58
N SER A 6 23.74 -0.57 24.76
CA SER A 6 22.98 -1.84 24.84
C SER A 6 21.52 -1.70 25.31
N ALA A 7 21.18 -0.70 26.13
CA ALA A 7 19.86 -0.64 26.78
C ALA A 7 18.72 -0.11 25.89
N THR A 8 19.05 0.63 24.83
CA THR A 8 18.06 1.19 23.88
C THR A 8 17.72 0.24 22.74
N ASP A 9 18.57 -0.74 22.47
CA ASP A 9 18.34 -1.77 21.47
C ASP A 9 17.41 -2.86 22.04
N ASP A 10 17.66 -3.28 23.29
CA ASP A 10 16.87 -4.28 24.02
C ASP A 10 15.38 -3.89 24.15
N ARG A 11 15.09 -2.62 24.47
CA ARG A 11 13.71 -2.11 24.58
C ARG A 11 12.91 -2.10 23.27
N ARG A 12 13.60 -2.11 22.12
CA ARG A 12 12.95 -2.10 20.79
C ARG A 12 12.52 -3.50 20.36
N TYR A 13 13.24 -4.54 20.77
CA TYR A 13 12.89 -5.93 20.51
C TYR A 13 11.65 -6.38 21.31
N ASP A 14 11.41 -5.81 22.50
CA ASP A 14 10.23 -6.13 23.32
C ASP A 14 8.93 -5.43 22.86
N LEU A 15 9.02 -4.41 22.03
CA LEU A 15 7.88 -3.54 21.73
C LEU A 15 6.86 -4.19 20.79
N TYR A 16 7.30 -4.86 19.73
CA TYR A 16 6.37 -5.56 18.82
C TYR A 16 5.60 -6.68 19.53
N PRO A 17 6.25 -7.62 20.25
CA PRO A 17 5.52 -8.67 20.98
C PRO A 17 4.56 -8.10 22.02
N THR A 18 4.93 -7.00 22.70
CA THR A 18 4.07 -6.32 23.66
C THR A 18 2.84 -5.70 22.99
N LEU A 19 3.02 -4.92 21.92
CA LEU A 19 1.92 -4.31 21.18
C LEU A 19 1.00 -5.37 20.59
N LYS A 20 1.56 -6.43 20.02
CA LYS A 20 0.79 -7.54 19.46
C LYS A 20 -0.03 -8.25 20.54
N SER A 21 0.52 -8.45 21.72
CA SER A 21 -0.18 -9.06 22.86
C SER A 21 -1.33 -8.19 23.36
N ILE A 22 -1.10 -6.88 23.53
CA ILE A 22 -2.14 -5.92 23.92
C ILE A 22 -3.24 -5.85 22.86
N HIS A 23 -2.87 -5.76 21.58
CA HIS A 23 -3.81 -5.74 20.46
C HIS A 23 -4.68 -6.99 20.43
N SER A 24 -4.08 -8.18 20.57
CA SER A 24 -4.79 -9.45 20.62
C SER A 24 -5.74 -9.54 21.83
N LEU A 25 -5.32 -9.03 22.99
CA LEU A 25 -6.17 -8.95 24.18
C LEU A 25 -7.38 -8.04 23.93
N LEU A 26 -7.17 -6.84 23.36
CA LEU A 26 -8.26 -5.92 23.02
C LEU A 26 -9.23 -6.52 22.00
N GLN A 27 -8.71 -7.21 20.97
CA GLN A 27 -9.53 -7.95 20.00
C GLN A 27 -10.41 -9.00 20.68
N SER A 28 -9.87 -9.73 21.67
CA SER A 28 -10.61 -10.78 22.38
C SER A 28 -11.82 -10.27 23.19
N THR A 29 -11.86 -8.96 23.49
CA THR A 29 -13.00 -8.35 24.19
C THR A 29 -14.25 -8.22 23.31
N GLY A 30 -14.11 -8.36 21.99
CA GLY A 30 -15.18 -8.15 21.02
C GLY A 30 -15.58 -6.67 20.82
N LYS A 31 -14.98 -5.73 21.56
CA LYS A 31 -15.24 -4.30 21.42
C LYS A 31 -14.33 -3.71 20.33
N VAL A 32 -14.90 -3.55 19.13
CA VAL A 32 -14.18 -2.99 17.98
C VAL A 32 -14.23 -1.46 18.00
N SER A 33 -13.12 -0.81 17.66
CA SER A 33 -13.02 0.64 17.48
C SER A 33 -12.10 1.01 16.31
N HIS A 34 -12.16 2.26 15.84
CA HIS A 34 -11.29 2.78 14.79
C HIS A 34 -9.81 2.68 15.18
N GLU A 35 -9.48 2.99 16.43
CA GLU A 35 -8.11 2.97 16.97
C GLU A 35 -7.56 1.55 17.01
N LEU A 36 -8.39 0.56 17.35
CA LEU A 36 -7.99 -0.85 17.36
C LEU A 36 -7.66 -1.35 15.95
N ILE A 37 -8.45 -0.93 14.96
CA ILE A 37 -8.22 -1.25 13.54
C ILE A 37 -6.95 -0.57 13.06
N GLN A 38 -6.82 0.73 13.31
CA GLN A 38 -5.65 1.55 13.00
C GLN A 38 -4.36 0.94 13.57
N ALA A 39 -4.33 0.58 14.85
CA ALA A 39 -3.19 -0.11 15.46
C ALA A 39 -2.86 -1.43 14.76
N GLY A 40 -3.88 -2.22 14.39
CA GLY A 40 -3.69 -3.47 13.66
C GLY A 40 -3.14 -3.27 12.25
N ILE A 41 -3.53 -2.18 11.55
CA ILE A 41 -2.95 -1.80 10.25
C ILE A 41 -1.45 -1.55 10.44
N LEU A 42 -1.05 -0.77 11.44
CA LEU A 42 0.38 -0.48 11.70
C LEU A 42 1.17 -1.77 12.03
N ILE A 43 0.60 -2.65 12.85
CA ILE A 43 1.19 -3.97 13.18
C ILE A 43 1.37 -4.81 11.91
N SER A 44 0.34 -4.89 11.06
CA SER A 44 0.40 -5.68 9.82
C SER A 44 1.43 -5.13 8.82
N SER A 45 1.55 -3.81 8.72
CA SER A 45 2.58 -3.15 7.91
C SER A 45 3.98 -3.44 8.45
N PHE A 46 4.17 -3.41 9.77
CA PHE A 46 5.43 -3.79 10.40
C PHE A 46 5.79 -5.25 10.08
N GLU A 47 4.87 -6.18 10.32
CA GLU A 47 5.07 -7.61 10.04
C GLU A 47 5.43 -7.85 8.57
N TYR A 48 4.75 -7.17 7.64
CA TYR A 48 5.07 -7.22 6.21
C TYR A 48 6.50 -6.73 5.93
N CYS A 49 6.90 -5.58 6.49
CA CYS A 49 8.25 -5.03 6.32
C CYS A 49 9.35 -5.89 6.96
N GLN A 50 9.02 -6.71 7.96
CA GLN A 50 9.95 -7.68 8.57
C GLN A 50 9.96 -9.04 7.87
N GLY A 51 9.15 -9.23 6.82
CA GLY A 51 9.03 -10.53 6.12
C GLY A 51 8.20 -11.58 6.88
N LEU A 52 7.47 -11.18 7.92
CA LEU A 52 6.54 -12.01 8.70
C LEU A 52 5.19 -12.09 7.98
N PHE A 53 5.18 -12.66 6.76
CA PHE A 53 4.04 -12.56 5.85
C PHE A 53 2.77 -13.26 6.35
N GLN A 54 2.91 -14.37 7.08
CA GLN A 54 1.77 -15.09 7.64
C GLN A 54 1.12 -14.29 8.76
N GLU A 55 1.93 -13.70 9.63
CA GLU A 55 1.51 -12.84 10.73
C GLU A 55 0.84 -11.58 10.19
N ALA A 56 1.46 -10.92 9.20
CA ALA A 56 0.92 -9.76 8.51
C ALA A 56 -0.47 -10.05 7.92
N TRP A 57 -0.60 -11.20 7.25
CA TRP A 57 -1.86 -11.64 6.65
C TRP A 57 -2.95 -11.88 7.69
N MET A 58 -2.60 -12.52 8.82
CA MET A 58 -3.54 -12.72 9.93
C MET A 58 -3.97 -11.39 10.57
N SER A 59 -3.03 -10.46 10.80
CA SER A 59 -3.30 -9.13 11.36
C SER A 59 -4.23 -8.32 10.48
N VAL A 60 -3.89 -8.16 9.20
CA VAL A 60 -4.70 -7.35 8.29
C VAL A 60 -6.07 -8.00 8.07
N GLY A 61 -6.15 -9.34 8.02
CA GLY A 61 -7.42 -10.06 7.93
C GLY A 61 -8.30 -9.88 9.18
N ALA A 62 -7.71 -9.68 10.36
CA ALA A 62 -8.47 -9.30 11.55
C ALA A 62 -8.97 -7.84 11.46
N CYS A 63 -8.14 -6.91 10.94
CA CYS A 63 -8.55 -5.54 10.67
C CYS A 63 -9.72 -5.45 9.68
N VAL A 64 -9.71 -6.25 8.60
CA VAL A 64 -10.81 -6.32 7.63
C VAL A 64 -12.12 -6.67 8.34
N ARG A 65 -12.13 -7.74 9.16
CA ARG A 65 -13.35 -8.18 9.86
C ARG A 65 -13.85 -7.15 10.87
N MET A 66 -12.95 -6.53 11.60
CA MET A 66 -13.27 -5.44 12.52
C MET A 66 -13.87 -4.24 11.78
N ALA A 67 -13.27 -3.83 10.66
CA ALA A 67 -13.79 -2.76 9.81
C ALA A 67 -15.17 -3.09 9.23
N GLN A 68 -15.41 -4.36 8.85
CA GLN A 68 -16.71 -4.83 8.38
C GLN A 68 -17.79 -4.76 9.47
N ILE A 69 -17.44 -5.08 10.73
CA ILE A 69 -18.35 -4.92 11.87
C ILE A 69 -18.77 -3.46 12.07
N LEU A 70 -17.85 -2.51 11.83
CA LEU A 70 -18.14 -1.07 11.89
C LEU A 70 -18.77 -0.52 10.60
N GLY A 71 -18.86 -1.31 9.53
CA GLY A 71 -19.43 -0.87 8.24
C GLY A 71 -18.51 0.04 7.42
N LEU A 72 -17.20 0.05 7.69
CA LEU A 72 -16.26 0.98 7.04
C LEU A 72 -16.15 0.75 5.52
N GLN A 73 -16.45 -0.45 5.02
CA GLN A 73 -16.46 -0.74 3.59
C GLN A 73 -17.47 0.09 2.80
N GLU A 74 -18.51 0.61 3.47
CA GLU A 74 -19.51 1.47 2.83
C GLU A 74 -19.03 2.92 2.69
N SER A 75 -17.97 3.32 3.40
CA SER A 75 -17.45 4.70 3.38
C SER A 75 -16.89 5.12 2.02
N ILE A 76 -16.34 4.16 1.27
CA ILE A 76 -15.86 4.36 -0.10
C ILE A 76 -17.00 4.40 -1.13
N ARG A 77 -18.24 4.10 -0.73
CA ARG A 77 -19.42 4.10 -1.60
C ARG A 77 -20.32 5.33 -1.40
N LYS A 78 -20.00 6.19 -0.43
CA LYS A 78 -20.83 7.33 -0.03
C LYS A 78 -20.12 8.67 -0.26
N PRO A 79 -20.83 9.68 -0.79
CA PRO A 79 -20.30 11.04 -0.85
C PRO A 79 -20.10 11.59 0.57
N LEU A 80 -19.15 12.52 0.69
CA LEU A 80 -18.94 13.29 1.90
C LEU A 80 -20.18 14.14 2.19
N PRO A 81 -20.70 14.08 3.43
CA PRO A 81 -21.79 14.95 3.85
C PRO A 81 -21.33 16.42 3.91
N LYS A 82 -22.30 17.34 3.86
CA LYS A 82 -22.03 18.78 3.96
C LYS A 82 -21.62 19.20 5.37
N GLU A 83 -22.14 18.50 6.38
CA GLU A 83 -21.85 18.76 7.78
C GLU A 83 -20.39 18.40 8.11
N ARG A 84 -19.69 19.31 8.78
CA ARG A 84 -18.24 19.20 9.01
C ARG A 84 -17.86 17.95 9.78
N ASP A 85 -18.54 17.67 10.89
CA ASP A 85 -18.14 16.59 11.81
C ASP A 85 -18.44 15.22 11.17
N SER A 86 -19.63 15.07 10.58
CA SER A 86 -20.02 13.91 9.79
C SER A 86 -19.07 13.67 8.61
N ARG A 87 -18.56 14.74 7.98
CA ARG A 87 -17.58 14.65 6.89
C ARG A 87 -16.23 14.18 7.38
N THR A 88 -15.73 14.73 8.49
CA THR A 88 -14.46 14.31 9.09
C THR A 88 -14.52 12.85 9.55
N MET A 89 -15.65 12.42 10.11
CA MET A 89 -15.87 11.03 10.50
C MET A 89 -15.84 10.10 9.28
N LEU A 90 -16.67 10.36 8.26
CA LEU A 90 -16.72 9.52 7.06
C LEU A 90 -15.38 9.47 6.32
N GLU A 91 -14.65 10.58 6.28
CA GLU A 91 -13.31 10.63 5.70
C GLU A 91 -12.30 9.76 6.48
N THR A 92 -12.38 9.77 7.81
CA THR A 92 -11.53 8.90 8.64
C THR A 92 -11.83 7.43 8.39
N GLU A 93 -13.11 7.06 8.31
CA GLU A 93 -13.55 5.70 7.99
C GLU A 93 -13.07 5.25 6.59
N ARG A 94 -13.18 6.16 5.62
CA ARG A 94 -12.70 5.98 4.24
C ARG A 94 -11.21 5.72 4.18
N CYS A 95 -10.42 6.51 4.89
CA CYS A 95 -8.99 6.34 4.97
C CYS A 95 -8.60 5.01 5.63
N ILE A 96 -9.28 4.62 6.72
CA ILE A 96 -9.04 3.34 7.38
C ILE A 96 -9.32 2.17 6.42
N TRP A 97 -10.44 2.21 5.71
CA TRP A 97 -10.79 1.15 4.76
C TRP A 97 -9.78 1.06 3.61
N TRP A 98 -9.40 2.18 3.00
CA TRP A 98 -8.39 2.19 1.95
C TRP A 98 -7.03 1.69 2.42
N ALA A 99 -6.60 2.05 3.64
CA ALA A 99 -5.36 1.55 4.21
C ALA A 99 -5.37 0.02 4.39
N ILE A 100 -6.50 -0.55 4.83
CA ILE A 100 -6.69 -2.02 4.90
C ILE A 100 -6.53 -2.65 3.51
N VAL A 101 -7.22 -2.10 2.50
CA VAL A 101 -7.18 -2.62 1.13
C VAL A 101 -5.75 -2.58 0.58
N ILE A 102 -5.04 -1.47 0.75
CA ILE A 102 -3.65 -1.31 0.32
C ILE A 102 -2.77 -2.38 0.97
N VAL A 103 -2.79 -2.46 2.30
CA VAL A 103 -1.91 -3.37 3.05
C VAL A 103 -2.22 -4.83 2.74
N GLU A 104 -3.50 -5.21 2.70
CA GLU A 104 -3.92 -6.57 2.38
C GLU A 104 -3.48 -6.99 0.98
N ARG A 105 -3.65 -6.13 -0.04
CA ARG A 105 -3.26 -6.45 -1.42
C ARG A 105 -1.74 -6.55 -1.57
N ASN A 106 -0.97 -5.72 -0.87
CA ASN A 106 0.50 -5.82 -0.85
C ASN A 106 0.98 -7.12 -0.19
N ILE A 107 0.40 -7.50 0.95
CA ILE A 107 0.74 -8.77 1.62
C ILE A 107 0.41 -9.96 0.71
N ASN A 108 -0.78 -9.97 0.09
CA ASN A 108 -1.21 -11.09 -0.77
C ASN A 108 -0.42 -11.18 -2.08
N SER A 109 0.04 -10.06 -2.66
CA SER A 109 0.83 -10.08 -3.89
C SER A 109 2.23 -10.71 -3.67
N VAL A 110 2.83 -10.49 -2.51
CA VAL A 110 4.13 -11.03 -2.12
C VAL A 110 4.02 -12.47 -1.60
N TRP A 111 2.99 -12.76 -0.79
CA TRP A 111 2.81 -14.07 -0.15
C TRP A 111 2.12 -15.10 -1.06
N LYS A 112 2.63 -15.26 -2.30
CA LYS A 112 2.05 -16.09 -3.36
C LYS A 112 1.83 -17.57 -3.00
N LYS A 113 2.58 -18.10 -2.03
CA LYS A 113 2.46 -19.50 -1.57
C LYS A 113 1.13 -19.79 -0.89
N SER A 114 0.44 -18.78 -0.39
CA SER A 114 -0.76 -18.98 0.42
C SER A 114 -1.97 -19.40 -0.44
N LYS A 115 -2.07 -18.92 -1.69
CA LYS A 115 -3.30 -18.98 -2.52
C LYS A 115 -4.55 -18.51 -1.75
N LEU A 116 -4.36 -17.72 -0.70
CA LEU A 116 -5.44 -17.29 0.17
C LEU A 116 -6.16 -16.10 -0.46
N PRO A 117 -7.49 -16.07 -0.41
CA PRO A 117 -8.25 -14.95 -0.91
C PRO A 117 -8.04 -13.74 -0.01
N CYS A 118 -8.16 -12.57 -0.61
CA CYS A 118 -8.35 -11.34 0.16
C CYS A 118 -9.72 -11.35 0.83
N ALA A 119 -9.80 -10.86 2.06
CA ALA A 119 -11.04 -10.73 2.80
C ALA A 119 -11.79 -9.43 2.46
N SER A 120 -11.10 -8.36 2.06
CA SER A 120 -11.76 -7.14 1.56
C SER A 120 -12.27 -7.33 0.14
N SER A 121 -13.39 -6.69 -0.17
CA SER A 121 -13.93 -6.61 -1.53
C SER A 121 -12.93 -5.95 -2.50
N PRO A 122 -12.90 -6.34 -3.78
CA PRO A 122 -12.09 -5.65 -4.77
C PRO A 122 -12.55 -4.18 -4.89
N PRO A 123 -11.61 -3.23 -5.09
CA PRO A 123 -11.95 -1.85 -5.41
C PRO A 123 -12.68 -1.75 -6.75
N GLU A 124 -13.62 -0.83 -6.83
CA GLU A 124 -14.37 -0.48 -8.03
C GLU A 124 -14.02 0.93 -8.52
N LEU A 125 -14.21 1.16 -9.82
CA LEU A 125 -13.86 2.42 -10.47
C LEU A 125 -14.65 3.64 -9.96
N ASP A 126 -15.84 3.42 -9.43
CA ASP A 126 -16.71 4.46 -8.88
C ASP A 126 -16.52 4.67 -7.37
N ASP A 127 -15.56 3.97 -6.75
CA ASP A 127 -15.23 4.17 -5.34
C ASP A 127 -14.64 5.56 -5.11
N TYR A 128 -15.08 6.20 -4.03
CA TYR A 128 -14.54 7.48 -3.58
C TYR A 128 -13.11 7.29 -3.06
N LEU A 129 -12.18 8.09 -3.59
CA LEU A 129 -10.84 8.21 -3.06
C LEU A 129 -10.85 8.95 -1.71
N PRO A 130 -9.79 8.81 -0.90
CA PRO A 130 -9.52 9.74 0.19
C PRO A 130 -9.58 11.18 -0.30
N LEU A 131 -10.05 12.09 0.54
CA LEU A 131 -10.20 13.51 0.22
C LEU A 131 -8.86 14.08 -0.24
N THR A 132 -8.83 14.61 -1.46
CA THR A 132 -7.63 15.20 -2.04
C THR A 132 -7.72 16.72 -2.01
N ALA A 133 -6.64 17.42 -2.41
CA ALA A 133 -6.65 18.87 -2.57
C ALA A 133 -7.69 19.36 -3.59
N SER A 134 -8.10 18.52 -4.55
CA SER A 134 -9.13 18.85 -5.54
C SER A 134 -10.56 18.54 -5.07
N GLY A 135 -10.72 17.89 -3.93
CA GLY A 135 -12.01 17.56 -3.35
C GLY A 135 -12.31 16.08 -3.37
N GLU A 136 -13.58 15.75 -3.62
CA GLU A 136 -14.07 14.38 -3.63
C GLU A 136 -13.96 13.80 -5.04
N ASP A 137 -12.96 12.94 -5.24
CA ASP A 137 -12.64 12.33 -6.52
C ASP A 137 -12.93 10.81 -6.50
N ARG A 138 -13.20 10.23 -7.67
CA ARG A 138 -13.34 8.77 -7.87
C ARG A 138 -12.04 8.08 -8.20
N LEU A 139 -11.98 6.78 -7.96
CA LEU A 139 -10.82 5.95 -8.28
C LEU A 139 -10.39 6.06 -9.75
N HIS A 140 -11.34 6.11 -10.68
CA HIS A 140 -11.05 6.23 -12.12
C HIS A 140 -10.60 7.62 -12.56
N GLU A 141 -10.87 8.66 -11.75
CA GLU A 141 -10.45 10.01 -12.10
C GLU A 141 -8.94 10.08 -12.14
N ASP A 142 -8.39 10.84 -13.07
CA ASP A 142 -6.95 10.92 -13.25
C ASP A 142 -6.30 9.50 -13.29
N LEU A 143 -6.93 8.52 -13.94
CA LEU A 143 -6.34 7.20 -14.21
C LEU A 143 -6.52 6.82 -15.69
N VAL A 144 -5.44 6.39 -16.35
CA VAL A 144 -5.52 5.78 -17.69
C VAL A 144 -5.77 4.28 -17.50
N LEU A 145 -6.91 3.77 -17.94
CA LEU A 145 -7.25 2.36 -17.76
C LEU A 145 -6.79 1.53 -18.96
N PRO A 146 -6.47 0.24 -18.77
CA PRO A 146 -6.07 -0.64 -19.88
C PRO A 146 -7.09 -0.70 -21.01
N LYS A 147 -8.39 -0.54 -20.70
CA LYS A 147 -9.48 -0.53 -21.70
C LYS A 147 -9.48 0.73 -22.59
N ASP A 148 -8.87 1.81 -22.12
CA ASP A 148 -8.78 3.08 -22.85
C ASP A 148 -7.62 3.06 -23.87
N LEU A 149 -6.77 2.03 -23.80
CA LEU A 149 -5.61 1.86 -24.66
C LEU A 149 -5.93 0.93 -25.83
N ASP A 150 -5.56 1.36 -27.03
CA ASP A 150 -5.57 0.56 -28.25
C ASP A 150 -4.15 0.07 -28.62
N GLN A 151 -4.05 -0.76 -29.67
CA GLN A 151 -2.77 -1.27 -30.17
C GLN A 151 -1.85 -0.19 -30.77
N SER A 152 -2.37 1.02 -30.99
CA SER A 152 -1.64 2.15 -31.59
C SER A 152 -1.12 3.13 -30.54
N TRP A 153 -1.29 2.83 -29.25
CA TRP A 153 -0.90 3.75 -28.19
C TRP A 153 0.61 4.02 -28.23
N SER A 154 0.96 5.26 -28.54
CA SER A 154 2.34 5.70 -28.68
C SER A 154 2.85 6.29 -27.37
N ASN A 155 4.15 6.14 -27.10
CA ASN A 155 4.84 6.76 -25.96
C ASN A 155 4.64 8.29 -25.85
N ALA A 156 4.16 8.95 -26.91
CA ALA A 156 3.80 10.36 -26.89
C ALA A 156 2.57 10.68 -26.01
N SER A 157 1.70 9.70 -25.72
CA SER A 157 0.57 9.83 -24.78
C SER A 157 0.96 9.65 -23.30
N LEU A 158 2.24 9.36 -23.00
CA LEU A 158 2.77 9.30 -21.63
C LEU A 158 3.11 10.69 -21.07
N ASN A 159 2.86 11.75 -21.84
CA ASN A 159 3.13 13.14 -21.46
C ASN A 159 2.03 13.66 -20.52
N ARG A 160 1.86 12.96 -19.40
CA ARG A 160 0.91 13.33 -18.37
C ARG A 160 1.61 14.22 -17.36
N ASP A 161 0.94 15.28 -16.96
CA ASP A 161 1.33 16.05 -15.79
C ASP A 161 1.30 15.19 -14.51
N PHE A 162 1.99 15.64 -13.47
CA PHE A 162 1.99 14.99 -12.16
C PHE A 162 0.54 14.84 -11.65
N THR A 163 0.24 13.69 -11.04
CA THR A 163 -1.09 13.44 -10.50
C THR A 163 -1.49 14.55 -9.54
N ARG A 164 -2.72 15.04 -9.66
CA ARG A 164 -3.24 16.05 -8.73
C ARG A 164 -3.53 15.48 -7.33
N PHE A 165 -3.40 14.17 -7.17
CA PHE A 165 -3.71 13.45 -5.95
C PHE A 165 -2.50 13.32 -5.02
N GLY A 166 -2.76 13.29 -3.71
CA GLY A 166 -1.74 13.02 -2.69
C GLY A 166 -1.21 11.59 -2.77
N SER A 167 -0.12 11.32 -2.03
CA SER A 167 0.54 10.01 -2.00
C SER A 167 -0.40 8.88 -1.56
N PHE A 168 -1.37 9.15 -0.68
CA PHE A 168 -2.31 8.13 -0.24
C PHE A 168 -3.32 7.76 -1.31
N ALA A 169 -4.02 8.74 -1.90
CA ALA A 169 -4.95 8.50 -3.01
C ALA A 169 -4.23 7.88 -4.23
N ALA A 170 -2.99 8.29 -4.51
CA ALA A 170 -2.17 7.65 -5.51
C ALA A 170 -1.88 6.17 -5.17
N THR A 171 -1.54 5.86 -3.90
CA THR A 171 -1.34 4.47 -3.48
C THR A 171 -2.60 3.62 -3.67
N VAL A 172 -3.80 4.19 -3.45
CA VAL A 172 -5.08 3.51 -3.71
C VAL A 172 -5.21 3.12 -5.19
N GLN A 173 -5.04 4.08 -6.10
CA GLN A 173 -5.14 3.81 -7.55
C GLN A 173 -4.08 2.81 -8.02
N SER A 174 -2.87 2.93 -7.48
CA SER A 174 -1.78 2.00 -7.74
C SER A 174 -2.13 0.57 -7.32
N THR A 175 -2.74 0.42 -6.15
CA THR A 175 -3.22 -0.87 -5.63
C THR A 175 -4.27 -1.49 -6.56
N TYR A 176 -5.17 -0.66 -7.11
CA TYR A 176 -6.15 -1.12 -8.10
C TYR A 176 -5.48 -1.62 -9.39
N LEU A 177 -4.55 -0.85 -9.98
CA LEU A 177 -3.82 -1.28 -11.18
C LEU A 177 -3.04 -2.57 -10.96
N ALA A 178 -2.37 -2.71 -9.81
CA ALA A 178 -1.70 -3.95 -9.45
C ALA A 178 -2.67 -5.13 -9.29
N GLY A 179 -3.88 -4.88 -8.79
CA GLY A 179 -4.96 -5.87 -8.76
C GLY A 179 -5.33 -6.39 -10.15
N LEU A 180 -5.40 -5.52 -11.16
CA LEU A 180 -5.64 -5.92 -12.55
C LEU A 180 -4.52 -6.82 -13.09
N VAL A 181 -3.26 -6.51 -12.75
CA VAL A 181 -2.11 -7.36 -13.12
C VAL A 181 -2.21 -8.74 -12.45
N VAL A 182 -2.55 -8.79 -11.17
CA VAL A 182 -2.72 -10.07 -10.45
C VAL A 182 -3.82 -10.90 -11.12
N GLN A 183 -4.97 -10.29 -11.44
CA GLN A 183 -6.05 -10.96 -12.16
C GLN A 183 -5.60 -11.49 -13.52
N HIS A 184 -4.89 -10.67 -14.31
CA HIS A 184 -4.36 -11.06 -15.61
C HIS A 184 -3.38 -12.25 -15.51
N VAL A 185 -2.44 -12.20 -14.56
CA VAL A 185 -1.45 -13.27 -14.34
C VAL A 185 -2.10 -14.56 -13.87
N GLN A 186 -3.20 -14.46 -13.11
CA GLN A 186 -3.96 -15.62 -12.62
C GLN A 186 -4.98 -16.17 -13.63
N ASP A 187 -5.30 -15.43 -14.70
CA ASP A 187 -6.23 -15.88 -15.74
C ASP A 187 -5.57 -16.87 -16.70
N GLU A 188 -5.65 -18.15 -16.35
CA GLU A 188 -5.12 -19.26 -17.17
C GLU A 188 -6.02 -19.64 -18.36
N LYS A 189 -7.20 -19.02 -18.49
CA LYS A 189 -8.22 -19.45 -19.48
C LYS A 189 -8.16 -18.72 -20.81
N ARG A 190 -7.48 -17.57 -20.87
CA ARG A 190 -7.33 -16.77 -22.11
C ARG A 190 -6.27 -17.34 -23.03
N ASP A 191 -6.48 -17.21 -24.35
CA ASP A 191 -5.48 -17.59 -25.34
C ASP A 191 -4.25 -16.68 -25.30
N ALA A 192 -3.16 -17.13 -25.92
CA ALA A 192 -1.88 -16.42 -25.86
C ALA A 192 -1.91 -15.03 -26.51
N ALA A 193 -2.67 -14.85 -27.60
CA ALA A 193 -2.73 -13.59 -28.32
C ALA A 193 -3.49 -12.53 -27.51
N THR A 194 -4.65 -12.90 -26.95
CA THR A 194 -5.41 -12.01 -26.06
C THR A 194 -4.62 -11.67 -24.80
N ARG A 195 -3.92 -12.64 -24.18
CA ARG A 195 -3.07 -12.35 -23.02
C ARG A 195 -1.94 -11.36 -23.35
N GLN A 196 -1.33 -11.48 -24.52
CA GLN A 196 -0.26 -10.57 -24.93
C GLN A 196 -0.80 -9.14 -25.16
N ASP A 197 -1.98 -9.00 -25.76
CA ASP A 197 -2.65 -7.71 -25.96
C ASP A 197 -3.05 -7.07 -24.61
N ASP A 198 -3.66 -7.84 -23.70
CA ASP A 198 -4.00 -7.39 -22.35
C ASP A 198 -2.76 -6.94 -21.57
N ALA A 199 -1.65 -7.69 -21.67
CA ALA A 199 -0.40 -7.36 -21.00
C ALA A 199 0.19 -6.04 -21.52
N ALA A 200 0.15 -5.80 -22.83
CA ALA A 200 0.62 -4.56 -23.43
C ALA A 200 -0.21 -3.35 -22.96
N ARG A 201 -1.53 -3.50 -22.88
CA ARG A 201 -2.43 -2.46 -22.34
C ARG A 201 -2.21 -2.21 -20.85
N LEU A 202 -1.99 -3.26 -20.06
CA LEU A 202 -1.66 -3.13 -18.64
C LEU A 202 -0.31 -2.43 -18.43
N GLU A 203 0.71 -2.79 -19.21
CA GLU A 203 2.02 -2.11 -19.19
C GLU A 203 1.86 -0.64 -19.54
N GLY A 204 1.06 -0.32 -20.57
CA GLY A 204 0.80 1.05 -20.95
C GLY A 204 0.15 1.88 -19.84
N ALA A 205 -0.90 1.34 -19.22
CA ALA A 205 -1.58 2.00 -18.10
C ALA A 205 -0.63 2.25 -16.91
N LEU A 206 0.20 1.26 -16.56
CA LEU A 206 1.19 1.39 -15.49
C LEU A 206 2.29 2.41 -15.82
N GLN A 207 2.76 2.46 -17.06
CA GLN A 207 3.77 3.44 -17.49
C GLN A 207 3.23 4.86 -17.44
N SER A 208 2.00 5.10 -17.92
CA SER A 208 1.37 6.43 -17.77
C SER A 208 1.22 6.81 -16.32
N TYR A 209 0.84 5.85 -15.47
CA TYR A 209 0.70 6.08 -14.05
C TYR A 209 2.04 6.41 -13.37
N LEU A 210 3.12 5.67 -13.68
CA LEU A 210 4.47 5.91 -13.16
C LEU A 210 5.00 7.31 -13.52
N CYS A 211 4.76 7.76 -14.76
CA CYS A 211 5.11 9.12 -15.17
C CYS A 211 4.38 10.18 -14.34
N ALA A 212 3.10 9.94 -14.01
CA ALA A 212 2.30 10.85 -13.19
C ALA A 212 2.75 10.93 -11.72
N LEU A 213 3.50 9.95 -11.20
CA LEU A 213 3.99 9.95 -9.81
C LEU A 213 5.27 10.79 -9.60
N ILE A 214 5.89 11.31 -10.65
CA ILE A 214 7.13 12.08 -10.55
C ILE A 214 6.83 13.58 -10.58
N PRO A 215 7.03 14.33 -9.48
CA PRO A 215 6.78 15.76 -9.48
C PRO A 215 7.77 16.50 -10.40
N PRO A 216 7.31 17.52 -11.14
CA PRO A 216 8.14 18.32 -12.03
C PRO A 216 9.23 19.07 -11.23
N ALA A 217 10.38 19.30 -11.88
CA ALA A 217 11.56 19.89 -11.24
C ALA A 217 11.32 21.26 -10.57
N SER A 218 10.31 22.01 -11.02
CA SER A 218 9.88 23.29 -10.44
C SER A 218 9.21 23.14 -9.06
N MET A 219 8.55 22.02 -8.79
CA MET A 219 7.86 21.74 -7.53
C MET A 219 8.78 21.09 -6.49
N ARG A 220 9.94 20.56 -6.94
CA ARG A 220 11.01 20.00 -6.09
C ARG A 220 11.72 21.03 -5.21
N ILE A 221 11.50 22.32 -5.45
CA ILE A 221 12.11 23.42 -4.67
C ILE A 221 11.20 23.85 -3.51
N ALA A 222 9.89 23.51 -3.55
CA ALA A 222 8.94 23.79 -2.47
C ALA A 222 8.73 22.58 -1.55
N ALA A 223 8.89 21.36 -2.06
CA ALA A 223 9.03 20.17 -1.24
C ALA A 223 10.51 20.03 -0.89
N ASP A 224 10.86 20.33 0.36
CA ASP A 224 12.20 20.16 0.92
C ASP A 224 12.63 18.69 0.80
N LEU A 225 13.14 18.31 -0.39
CA LEU A 225 13.76 17.01 -0.68
C LEU A 225 15.11 16.85 0.05
N SER A 226 15.43 17.75 0.99
CA SER A 226 16.53 17.61 1.93
C SER A 226 16.20 16.71 3.13
N GLU A 227 14.92 16.34 3.35
CA GLU A 227 14.56 15.18 4.19
C GLU A 227 14.49 13.89 3.35
N THR A 228 15.68 13.53 2.86
CA THR A 228 16.32 12.21 3.03
C THR A 228 15.44 10.97 3.11
N VAL A 229 15.78 9.99 2.25
CA VAL A 229 15.72 8.53 2.47
C VAL A 229 15.42 8.16 3.95
N VAL A 230 14.15 8.15 4.33
CA VAL A 230 13.73 7.71 5.66
C VAL A 230 13.97 6.22 5.69
N LYS A 231 14.97 5.79 6.44
CA LYS A 231 15.34 4.37 6.52
C LYS A 231 14.18 3.61 7.16
N PRO A 232 13.95 2.32 6.84
CA PRO A 232 12.89 1.54 7.46
C PRO A 232 12.89 1.60 9.00
N ARG A 233 14.05 1.80 9.64
CA ARG A 233 14.17 2.04 11.09
C ARG A 233 13.52 3.33 11.60
N GLU A 234 13.50 4.40 10.81
CA GLU A 234 12.88 5.69 11.13
C GLU A 234 11.37 5.60 10.88
N VAL A 235 10.94 4.81 9.88
CA VAL A 235 9.54 4.40 9.71
C VAL A 235 9.09 3.50 10.87
N ILE A 236 9.90 2.54 11.32
CA ILE A 236 9.64 1.69 12.49
C ILE A 236 9.58 2.54 13.77
N ALA A 237 10.52 3.46 13.96
CA ALA A 237 10.49 4.37 15.11
C ALA A 237 9.29 5.32 15.05
N ALA A 238 8.94 5.85 13.87
CA ALA A 238 7.76 6.69 13.69
C ALA A 238 6.47 5.89 13.92
N LEU A 239 6.32 4.70 13.34
CA LEU A 239 5.19 3.79 13.54
C LEU A 239 5.01 3.37 15.00
N LEU A 240 6.12 3.11 15.71
CA LEU A 240 6.12 2.69 17.11
C LEU A 240 5.92 3.86 18.08
N VAL A 241 6.53 5.03 17.81
CA VAL A 241 6.27 6.29 18.53
C VAL A 241 4.84 6.75 18.30
N PHE A 242 4.32 6.58 17.09
CA PHE A 242 2.94 6.85 16.72
C PHE A 242 1.98 5.91 17.47
N ALA A 243 2.25 4.60 17.50
CA ALA A 243 1.45 3.63 18.27
C ALA A 243 1.51 3.84 19.79
N LEU A 244 2.64 4.33 20.32
CA LEU A 244 2.83 4.60 21.76
C LEU A 244 2.37 6.01 22.21
N GLY A 245 2.34 6.98 21.31
CA GLY A 245 2.00 8.39 21.59
C GLY A 245 0.55 8.76 21.29
N TYR A 246 -0.25 7.81 20.79
CA TYR A 246 -1.59 8.12 20.30
C TYR A 246 -2.63 8.27 21.40
N THR A 247 -3.03 9.52 21.63
CA THR A 247 -4.28 9.85 22.34
C THR A 247 -5.08 10.84 21.48
N GLY A 248 -5.90 10.34 20.56
CA GLY A 248 -7.04 11.09 20.00
C GLY A 248 -6.85 11.88 18.70
N SER A 249 -5.76 11.74 17.95
CA SER A 249 -5.63 12.31 16.59
C SER A 249 -6.06 11.30 15.49
N PRO A 250 -6.18 11.66 14.19
CA PRO A 250 -6.34 10.73 13.06
C PRO A 250 -5.00 10.39 12.35
N ILE A 251 -4.84 9.15 11.86
CA ILE A 251 -3.57 8.68 11.28
C ILE A 251 -3.23 9.50 10.04
N ASP A 252 -1.97 9.96 9.97
CA ASP A 252 -1.42 10.58 8.77
C ASP A 252 -1.08 9.50 7.73
N PHE A 253 -2.09 9.13 6.96
CA PHE A 253 -1.96 8.12 5.91
C PHE A 253 -1.16 8.60 4.70
N ASP A 254 -1.11 9.91 4.44
CA ASP A 254 -0.32 10.47 3.33
C ASP A 254 1.18 10.26 3.56
N THR A 255 1.66 10.54 4.77
CA THR A 255 3.05 10.27 5.15
C THR A 255 3.38 8.78 5.11
N LEU A 256 2.46 7.93 5.58
CA LEU A 256 2.65 6.47 5.53
C LEU A 256 2.68 5.91 4.09
N ALA A 257 1.94 6.53 3.18
CA ALA A 257 1.80 6.11 1.79
C ALA A 257 2.92 6.61 0.86
N TYR A 258 3.91 7.30 1.40
CA TYR A 258 4.94 8.00 0.62
C TYR A 258 5.82 7.09 -0.25
N TRP A 259 6.00 5.80 0.09
CA TRP A 259 6.80 4.89 -0.76
C TRP A 259 5.95 3.84 -1.48
N SER A 260 4.77 3.53 -0.95
CA SER A 260 3.90 2.48 -1.47
C SER A 260 3.39 2.78 -2.88
N HIS A 261 3.04 4.04 -3.17
CA HIS A 261 2.49 4.41 -4.47
C HIS A 261 3.41 4.10 -5.64
N ARG A 262 4.74 4.17 -5.44
CA ARG A 262 5.76 3.87 -6.47
C ARG A 262 6.26 2.42 -6.44
N LEU A 263 6.27 1.79 -5.27
CA LEU A 263 6.67 0.38 -5.16
C LEU A 263 5.69 -0.58 -5.84
N ILE A 264 4.39 -0.32 -5.66
CA ILE A 264 3.31 -1.15 -6.21
C ILE A 264 3.33 -1.25 -7.76
N PRO A 265 3.42 -0.15 -8.53
CA PRO A 265 3.41 -0.19 -9.99
C PRO A 265 4.73 -0.74 -10.55
N ASP A 266 5.88 -0.46 -9.90
CA ASP A 266 7.16 -1.06 -10.27
C ASP A 266 7.10 -2.60 -10.11
N THR A 267 6.55 -3.08 -8.99
CA THR A 267 6.34 -4.52 -8.74
C THR A 267 5.35 -5.14 -9.74
N ALA A 268 4.26 -4.44 -10.06
CA ALA A 268 3.26 -4.88 -11.03
C ALA A 268 3.87 -5.01 -12.44
N MET A 269 4.67 -4.05 -12.88
CA MET A 269 5.33 -4.08 -14.19
C MET A 269 6.36 -5.21 -14.29
N MET A 270 7.07 -5.51 -13.20
CA MET A 270 7.92 -6.70 -13.11
C MET A 270 7.09 -7.99 -13.23
N HIS A 271 5.90 -8.06 -12.63
CA HIS A 271 5.00 -9.21 -12.79
C HIS A 271 4.46 -9.37 -14.21
N ILE A 272 4.22 -8.28 -14.95
CA ILE A 272 3.86 -8.35 -16.37
C ILE A 272 5.04 -8.92 -17.18
N LYS A 273 6.24 -8.32 -17.02
CA LYS A 273 7.42 -8.67 -17.83
C LYS A 273 7.94 -10.09 -17.58
N PHE A 274 7.89 -10.55 -16.33
CA PHE A 274 8.45 -11.85 -15.92
C PHE A 274 7.36 -12.88 -15.55
N GLY A 275 6.08 -12.54 -15.75
CA GLY A 275 4.94 -13.41 -15.46
C GLY A 275 4.67 -14.48 -16.51
N GLN A 276 5.14 -14.28 -17.75
CA GLN A 276 5.25 -15.40 -18.69
C GLN A 276 6.33 -16.34 -18.15
N ARG A 277 5.98 -17.61 -17.93
CA ARG A 277 6.88 -18.68 -17.42
C ARG A 277 8.23 -18.65 -18.14
N ASN A 278 9.16 -17.88 -17.62
CA ASN A 278 10.58 -18.15 -17.69
C ASN A 278 10.86 -19.01 -16.45
N ASP A 279 11.42 -20.20 -16.66
CA ASP A 279 11.84 -21.08 -15.56
C ASP A 279 12.92 -20.40 -14.67
N GLU A 280 13.43 -19.24 -15.08
CA GLU A 280 14.29 -18.33 -14.32
C GLU A 280 13.52 -17.23 -13.55
N TRP A 281 12.26 -17.44 -13.15
CA TRP A 281 11.50 -16.53 -12.28
C TRP A 281 12.24 -16.17 -10.98
N GLN A 282 13.18 -17.02 -10.56
CA GLN A 282 14.09 -16.79 -9.44
C GLN A 282 14.93 -15.52 -9.64
N ALA A 283 15.43 -15.25 -10.86
CA ALA A 283 16.25 -14.08 -11.15
C ALA A 283 15.43 -12.78 -11.13
N GLY A 284 14.18 -12.81 -11.63
CA GLY A 284 13.25 -11.67 -11.54
C GLY A 284 12.80 -11.40 -10.11
N LEU A 285 12.59 -12.46 -9.32
CA LEU A 285 12.31 -12.37 -7.89
C LEU A 285 13.54 -11.88 -7.10
N ASP A 286 14.74 -12.31 -7.46
CA ASP A 286 15.98 -11.87 -6.81
C ASP A 286 16.35 -10.44 -7.21
N LEU A 287 15.98 -9.99 -8.42
CA LEU A 287 16.06 -8.60 -8.84
C LEU A 287 15.02 -7.73 -8.09
N MET A 288 13.80 -8.23 -7.92
CA MET A 288 12.77 -7.57 -7.11
C MET A 288 13.17 -7.50 -5.64
N LYS A 289 13.67 -8.61 -5.06
CA LYS A 289 14.30 -8.63 -3.73
C LYS A 289 15.52 -7.71 -3.68
N TYR A 290 16.30 -7.56 -4.75
CA TYR A 290 17.46 -6.66 -4.80
C TYR A 290 17.03 -5.18 -4.80
N TYR A 291 16.01 -4.81 -5.58
CA TYR A 291 15.42 -3.47 -5.54
C TYR A 291 14.75 -3.18 -4.20
N LEU A 292 13.99 -4.14 -3.67
CA LEU A 292 13.42 -4.10 -2.32
C LEU A 292 14.51 -4.09 -1.24
N ARG A 293 15.66 -4.76 -1.44
CA ARG A 293 16.85 -4.73 -0.56
C ARG A 293 17.58 -3.39 -0.61
N GLY A 294 17.53 -2.71 -1.76
CA GLY A 294 17.95 -1.31 -1.87
C GLY A 294 17.09 -0.36 -1.03
N ILE A 295 15.87 -0.80 -0.69
CA ILE A 295 14.90 -0.13 0.17
C ILE A 295 14.92 -0.73 1.60
N GLU A 296 15.39 -1.96 1.81
CA GLU A 296 15.64 -2.56 3.13
C GLU A 296 16.72 -1.76 3.88
N SER A 297 16.52 -1.63 5.19
CA SER A 297 17.54 -1.07 6.07
C SER A 297 18.74 -2.01 6.04
N ARG A 298 19.88 -1.53 5.53
CA ARG A 298 21.15 -2.25 5.62
C ARG A 298 21.49 -2.53 7.08
N TYR A 299 21.10 -3.69 7.57
CA TYR A 299 21.69 -4.33 8.74
C TYR A 299 21.94 -5.79 8.38
N ASN A 300 23.24 -6.13 8.26
CA ASN A 300 23.70 -7.49 8.42
C ASN A 300 23.40 -7.91 9.87
N LEU A 301 22.30 -8.60 10.09
CA LEU A 301 22.18 -9.48 11.24
C LEU A 301 22.75 -10.82 10.79
N TYR A 302 23.75 -11.31 11.54
CA TYR A 302 24.65 -12.43 11.26
C TYR A 302 25.87 -12.09 10.38
N GLY A 303 26.84 -11.41 11.00
CA GLY A 303 28.25 -11.66 10.77
C GLY A 303 28.78 -12.51 11.93
N VAL A 304 29.40 -13.64 11.60
CA VAL A 304 30.21 -14.48 12.50
C VAL A 304 31.37 -13.68 13.07
#